data_AF-A0A9E2PUY7-F1
#
_entry.id   AF-A0A9E2PUY7-F1
#
_cell.length_a   1.000
_cell.length_b   1.000
_cell.length_c   1.000
_cell.angle_alpha   90.00
_cell.angle_beta   90.00
_cell.angle_gamma   90.00
#
_symmetry.space_group_name_H-M   'P 1'
#
loop_
_entity.id
_entity.type
_entity.pdbx_description
1 polymer ?
#
loop_
_entity_poly.entity_id
_entity_poly.type
_entity_poly.pdbx_seq_one_letter_code
_entity_poly.pdbx_strand_id
1 'polypeptide(L)'
;MRNVMKNLVSRSVVIIFLLLLGAWPVGATVPGDIAAGLPLDRVIANGLGAGLTMEAILGQALDAGANPEKLFKAAVAQGGDLSRLFKYFLDRCAADPKLRETCGACPLMKWAKEIGKDAVEIANAMMAAGSELQQVRDCLASMGLPNAETYAYTPPGPPPGAPFGVGPTFPGGGGGGGGGGVASPSF
;
A
#
# COMPACT_ATOMS: atom_id res chain seq x y z
N MET A 1 -8.40 25.74 62.22
CA MET A 1 -7.78 24.59 61.50
C MET A 1 -8.64 23.98 60.39
N ARG A 2 -9.98 24.09 60.38
CA ARG A 2 -10.84 23.49 59.31
C ARG A 2 -10.70 24.12 57.90
N ASN A 3 -10.29 25.38 57.78
CA ASN A 3 -10.21 26.06 56.47
C ASN A 3 -8.91 25.76 55.69
N VAL A 4 -7.84 25.33 56.36
CA VAL A 4 -6.57 24.99 55.69
C VAL A 4 -6.67 23.62 54.99
N MET A 5 -7.49 22.72 55.52
CA MET A 5 -7.65 21.35 55.01
C MET A 5 -8.45 21.29 53.69
N LYS A 6 -9.38 22.22 53.45
CA LYS A 6 -10.15 22.29 52.19
C LYS A 6 -9.31 22.71 50.98
N ASN A 7 -8.33 23.59 51.19
CA ASN A 7 -7.46 24.09 50.12
C ASN A 7 -6.42 23.05 49.67
N LEU A 8 -5.99 22.15 50.57
CA LEU A 8 -5.06 21.07 50.25
C LEU A 8 -5.73 19.95 49.44
N VAL A 9 -6.99 19.62 49.73
CA VAL A 9 -7.76 18.62 48.97
C VAL A 9 -8.10 19.13 47.57
N SER A 10 -8.49 20.41 47.44
CA SER A 10 -8.81 21.00 46.13
C SER A 10 -7.61 21.08 45.19
N ARG A 11 -6.42 21.45 45.70
CA ARG A 11 -5.19 21.49 44.90
C ARG A 11 -4.68 20.10 44.50
N SER A 12 -4.85 19.10 45.36
CA SER A 12 -4.44 17.73 45.08
C SER A 12 -5.32 17.08 43.99
N VAL A 13 -6.62 17.36 44.00
CA VAL A 13 -7.54 16.85 42.96
C VAL A 13 -7.21 17.47 41.59
N VAL A 14 -6.86 18.76 41.52
CA VAL A 14 -6.49 19.42 40.25
C VAL A 14 -5.18 18.87 39.68
N ILE A 15 -4.18 18.59 40.52
CA ILE A 15 -2.90 18.01 40.08
C ILE A 15 -3.08 16.56 39.62
N ILE A 16 -3.92 15.77 40.31
CA ILE A 16 -4.25 14.40 39.90
C ILE A 16 -5.06 14.40 38.59
N PHE A 17 -5.97 15.36 38.38
CA PHE A 17 -6.70 15.49 37.12
C PHE A 17 -5.79 15.92 35.95
N LEU A 18 -4.82 16.80 36.19
CA LEU A 18 -3.78 17.17 35.21
C LEU A 18 -2.81 16.03 34.89
N LEU A 19 -2.45 15.20 35.88
CA LEU A 19 -1.62 14.02 35.66
C LEU A 19 -2.40 12.88 34.96
N LEU A 20 -3.69 12.74 35.23
CA LEU A 20 -4.58 11.78 34.55
C LEU A 20 -4.94 12.21 33.12
N LEU A 21 -4.96 13.52 32.82
CA LEU A 21 -5.12 14.04 31.46
C LEU A 21 -3.80 14.07 30.68
N GLY A 22 -2.65 14.12 31.35
CA GLY A 22 -1.32 14.16 30.72
C GLY A 22 -0.75 12.80 30.31
N ALA A 23 -1.39 11.69 30.71
CA ALA A 23 -0.96 10.33 30.40
C ALA A 23 -1.85 9.67 29.35
N TRP A 24 -2.46 10.45 28.46
CA TRP A 24 -2.96 9.88 27.23
C TRP A 24 -1.73 9.50 26.43
N PRO A 25 -1.54 8.23 26.03
CA PRO A 25 -0.56 7.93 25.02
C PRO A 25 -0.99 8.79 23.83
N VAL A 26 -0.27 9.88 23.58
CA VAL A 26 -0.34 10.59 22.31
C VAL A 26 0.31 9.61 21.35
N GLY A 27 -0.43 8.54 21.02
CA GLY A 27 0.00 7.55 20.06
C GLY A 27 0.31 8.35 18.83
N ALA A 28 1.57 8.29 18.38
CA ALA A 28 2.04 9.06 17.24
C ALA A 28 1.01 8.87 16.12
N THR A 29 0.26 9.93 15.82
CA THR A 29 -0.75 9.89 14.78
C THR A 29 -0.08 10.33 13.50
N VAL A 30 -0.32 9.62 12.41
CA VAL A 30 0.27 9.95 11.11
C VAL A 30 0.03 11.43 10.75
N PRO A 31 -1.18 12.01 10.93
CA PRO A 31 -1.39 13.44 10.67
C PRO A 31 -0.59 14.36 11.59
N GLY A 32 -0.44 13.99 12.87
CA GLY A 32 0.36 14.76 13.83
C GLY A 32 1.84 14.77 13.46
N ASP A 33 2.38 13.62 13.05
CA ASP A 33 3.77 13.49 12.62
C ASP A 33 4.05 14.28 11.32
N ILE A 34 3.11 14.25 10.37
CA ILE A 34 3.18 15.05 9.14
C ILE A 34 3.11 16.55 9.47
N ALA A 35 2.20 16.97 10.35
CA ALA A 35 2.07 18.37 10.77
C ALA A 35 3.31 18.87 11.54
N ALA A 36 3.98 17.99 12.27
CA ALA A 36 5.24 18.27 12.94
C ALA A 36 6.45 18.24 11.97
N GLY A 37 6.24 17.97 10.68
CA GLY A 37 7.29 18.00 9.66
C GLY A 37 8.27 16.82 9.75
N LEU A 38 7.86 15.69 10.33
CA LEU A 38 8.70 14.51 10.39
C LEU A 38 8.95 13.94 8.98
N PRO A 39 10.13 13.34 8.73
CA PRO A 39 10.38 12.64 7.47
C PRO A 39 9.44 11.45 7.31
N LEU A 40 8.95 11.22 6.09
CA LEU A 40 7.92 10.20 5.80
C LEU A 40 8.33 8.79 6.23
N ASP A 41 9.61 8.44 6.13
CA ASP A 41 10.11 7.15 6.60
C ASP A 41 9.85 6.94 8.09
N ARG A 42 10.01 8.01 8.88
CA ARG A 42 9.75 8.00 10.32
C ARG A 42 8.26 7.99 10.62
N VAL A 43 7.46 8.72 9.84
CA VAL A 43 5.99 8.69 9.96
C VAL A 43 5.46 7.28 9.71
N ILE A 44 5.96 6.60 8.69
CA ILE A 44 5.58 5.22 8.38
C ILE A 44 6.04 4.28 9.49
N ALA A 45 7.29 4.38 9.93
CA ALA A 45 7.81 3.55 11.02
C ALA A 45 7.01 3.74 12.33
N ASN A 46 6.66 4.98 12.67
CA ASN A 46 5.83 5.30 13.85
C ASN A 46 4.43 4.69 13.72
N GLY A 47 3.79 4.84 12.56
CA GLY A 47 2.47 4.27 12.30
C GLY A 47 2.46 2.74 12.40
N LEU A 48 3.47 2.09 11.81
CA LEU A 48 3.64 0.63 11.92
C LEU A 48 3.90 0.21 13.37
N GLY A 49 4.73 0.95 14.11
CA GLY A 49 4.98 0.75 15.54
C GLY A 49 3.73 0.96 16.42
N ALA A 50 2.80 1.79 15.97
CA ALA A 50 1.48 1.99 16.58
C ALA A 50 0.45 0.91 16.17
N GLY A 51 0.83 -0.06 15.34
CA GLY A 51 -0.03 -1.15 14.90
C GLY A 51 -0.97 -0.79 13.75
N LEU A 52 -0.76 0.33 13.07
CA LEU A 52 -1.52 0.68 11.87
C LEU A 52 -1.03 -0.16 10.67
N THR A 53 -1.95 -0.45 9.74
CA THR A 53 -1.56 -1.06 8.46
C THR A 53 -0.90 -0.03 7.54
N MET A 54 -0.09 -0.49 6.59
CA MET A 54 0.55 0.40 5.61
C MET A 54 -0.49 1.23 4.85
N GLU A 55 -1.60 0.62 4.45
CA GLU A 55 -2.69 1.30 3.72
C GLU A 55 -3.36 2.40 4.57
N ALA A 56 -3.53 2.15 5.88
CA ALA A 56 -4.08 3.15 6.79
C ALA A 56 -3.12 4.33 6.98
N ILE A 57 -1.81 4.04 7.09
CA ILE A 57 -0.77 5.06 7.20
C ILE A 57 -0.71 5.91 5.93
N LEU A 58 -0.69 5.27 4.76
CA LEU A 58 -0.69 5.95 3.47
C LEU A 58 -1.92 6.85 3.32
N GLY A 59 -3.09 6.37 3.74
CA GLY A 59 -4.34 7.15 3.67
C GLY A 59 -4.28 8.39 4.55
N GLN A 60 -3.90 8.21 5.81
CA GLN A 60 -3.77 9.32 6.74
C GLN A 60 -2.71 10.34 6.29
N ALA A 61 -1.61 9.88 5.69
CA ALA A 61 -0.56 10.76 5.19
C ALA A 61 -1.02 11.57 3.96
N LEU A 62 -1.70 10.94 3.00
CA LEU A 62 -2.27 11.63 1.84
C LEU A 62 -3.34 12.63 2.26
N ASP A 63 -4.20 12.28 3.21
CA ASP A 63 -5.23 13.17 3.76
C ASP A 63 -4.61 14.36 4.51
N ALA A 64 -3.45 14.17 5.12
CA ALA A 64 -2.64 15.23 5.73
C ALA A 64 -1.87 16.07 4.69
N GLY A 65 -2.02 15.81 3.39
CA GLY A 65 -1.37 16.56 2.32
C GLY A 65 0.06 16.15 2.01
N ALA A 66 0.49 14.95 2.41
CA ALA A 66 1.80 14.43 2.04
C ALA A 66 1.93 14.29 0.52
N ASN A 67 3.12 14.57 0.00
CA ASN A 67 3.39 14.41 -1.42
C ASN A 67 3.31 12.91 -1.82
N PRO A 68 2.46 12.54 -2.80
CA PRO A 68 2.23 11.14 -3.16
C PRO A 68 3.49 10.38 -3.60
N GLU A 69 4.34 11.03 -4.40
CA GLU A 69 5.59 10.44 -4.89
C GLU A 69 6.54 10.12 -3.73
N LYS A 70 6.80 11.10 -2.86
CA LYS A 70 7.68 10.91 -1.70
C LYS A 70 7.14 9.82 -0.78
N LEU A 71 5.82 9.79 -0.59
CA LEU A 71 5.16 8.80 0.25
C LEU A 71 5.27 7.39 -0.34
N PHE A 72 5.06 7.24 -1.65
CA PHE A 72 5.25 5.97 -2.35
C PHE A 72 6.69 5.47 -2.20
N LYS A 73 7.68 6.32 -2.46
CA LYS A 73 9.11 5.95 -2.35
C LYS A 73 9.48 5.53 -0.92
N ALA A 74 8.99 6.25 0.09
CA ALA A 74 9.19 5.90 1.49
C ALA A 74 8.55 4.55 1.85
N ALA A 75 7.34 4.27 1.36
CA ALA A 75 6.66 3.00 1.59
C ALA A 75 7.39 1.81 0.97
N VAL A 76 7.94 1.98 -0.24
CA VAL A 76 8.79 0.93 -0.85
C VAL A 76 10.09 0.74 -0.06
N ALA A 77 10.71 1.82 0.42
CA ALA A 77 11.92 1.74 1.25
C ALA A 77 11.67 1.01 2.58
N GLN A 78 10.45 1.09 3.12
CA GLN A 78 10.01 0.34 4.30
C GLN A 78 9.61 -1.12 4.00
N GLY A 79 9.84 -1.61 2.78
CA GLY A 79 9.56 -2.99 2.40
C GLY A 79 8.10 -3.25 2.02
N GLY A 80 7.34 -2.21 1.67
CA GLY A 80 5.98 -2.38 1.16
C GLY A 80 5.95 -3.19 -0.16
N ASP A 81 4.96 -4.06 -0.30
CA ASP A 81 4.75 -4.83 -1.52
C ASP A 81 4.32 -3.92 -2.68
N LEU A 82 5.07 -3.94 -3.79
CA LEU A 82 4.84 -3.04 -4.93
C LEU A 82 3.43 -3.21 -5.52
N SER A 83 2.92 -4.43 -5.62
CA SER A 83 1.60 -4.68 -6.22
C SER A 83 0.49 -4.09 -5.37
N ARG A 84 0.57 -4.26 -4.04
CA ARG A 84 -0.35 -3.64 -3.08
C ARG A 84 -0.24 -2.12 -3.07
N LEU A 85 0.98 -1.57 -3.11
CA LEU A 85 1.20 -0.13 -3.16
C LEU A 85 0.63 0.47 -4.45
N PHE A 86 0.92 -0.12 -5.62
CA PHE A 86 0.33 0.32 -6.87
C PHE A 86 -1.19 0.26 -6.85
N LYS A 87 -1.77 -0.85 -6.38
CA LYS A 87 -3.22 -0.97 -6.25
C LYS A 87 -3.80 0.11 -5.36
N TYR A 88 -3.19 0.32 -4.20
CA TYR A 88 -3.62 1.33 -3.24
C TYR A 88 -3.61 2.74 -3.85
N PHE A 89 -2.51 3.13 -4.49
CA PHE A 89 -2.42 4.44 -5.11
C PHE A 89 -3.41 4.55 -6.28
N LEU A 90 -3.48 3.58 -7.20
CA LEU A 90 -4.44 3.61 -8.31
C LEU A 90 -5.89 3.78 -7.83
N ASP A 91 -6.30 3.00 -6.83
CA ASP A 91 -7.63 3.10 -6.22
C ASP A 91 -7.86 4.49 -5.60
N ARG A 92 -6.83 5.06 -4.94
CA ARG A 92 -6.90 6.40 -4.34
C ARG A 92 -6.97 7.52 -5.39
N CYS A 93 -6.20 7.43 -6.46
CA CYS A 93 -6.20 8.39 -7.57
C CYS A 93 -7.52 8.31 -8.34
N ALA A 94 -8.10 7.12 -8.49
CA ALA A 94 -9.42 6.97 -9.10
C ALA A 94 -10.51 7.67 -8.29
N ALA A 95 -10.40 7.64 -6.96
CA ALA A 95 -11.34 8.23 -6.00
C ALA A 95 -11.16 9.75 -5.78
N ASP A 96 -9.93 10.27 -5.82
CA ASP A 96 -9.65 11.70 -5.59
C ASP A 96 -9.30 12.43 -6.90
N PRO A 97 -10.15 13.37 -7.37
CA PRO A 97 -9.91 14.16 -8.57
C PRO A 97 -8.59 14.93 -8.56
N LYS A 98 -8.11 15.37 -7.39
CA LYS A 98 -6.86 16.13 -7.27
C LYS A 98 -5.63 15.27 -7.53
N LEU A 99 -5.75 13.97 -7.28
CA LEU A 99 -4.67 13.00 -7.42
C LEU A 99 -4.67 12.33 -8.80
N ARG A 100 -5.79 12.37 -9.56
CA ARG A 100 -5.90 11.76 -10.89
C ARG A 100 -4.76 12.11 -11.85
N GLU A 101 -4.33 13.37 -11.85
CA GLU A 101 -3.27 13.84 -12.76
C GLU A 101 -1.86 13.44 -12.29
N THR A 102 -1.70 13.09 -11.02
CA THR A 102 -0.37 12.90 -10.40
C THR A 102 0.01 11.44 -10.19
N CYS A 103 -0.95 10.52 -10.08
CA CYS A 103 -0.66 9.13 -9.70
C CYS A 103 -1.35 8.08 -10.58
N GLY A 104 -1.46 8.35 -11.88
CA GLY A 104 -1.76 7.31 -12.87
C GLY A 104 -0.72 6.18 -12.90
N ALA A 105 -1.03 5.10 -13.63
CA ALA A 105 -0.14 3.94 -13.75
C ALA A 105 1.28 4.34 -14.18
N CYS A 106 1.41 5.24 -15.17
CA CYS A 106 2.73 5.58 -15.66
C CYS A 106 3.60 6.41 -14.68
N PRO A 107 3.09 7.47 -14.03
CA PRO A 107 3.79 8.11 -12.91
C PRO A 107 4.26 7.13 -11.83
N LEU A 108 3.39 6.22 -11.39
CA LEU A 108 3.75 5.21 -10.37
C LEU A 108 4.89 4.30 -10.82
N MET A 109 4.84 3.81 -12.07
CA MET A 109 5.92 3.00 -12.64
C MET A 109 7.25 3.77 -12.72
N LYS A 110 7.20 5.06 -13.09
CA LYS A 110 8.40 5.92 -13.12
C LYS A 110 8.99 6.09 -11.73
N TRP A 111 8.16 6.36 -10.72
CA TRP A 111 8.66 6.48 -9.34
C TRP A 111 9.32 5.19 -8.85
N ALA A 112 8.76 4.03 -9.20
CA ALA A 112 9.35 2.74 -8.89
C ALA A 112 10.69 2.52 -9.63
N LYS A 113 10.80 2.96 -10.89
CA LYS A 113 12.06 2.91 -11.65
C LYS A 113 13.13 3.81 -11.04
N GLU A 114 12.77 5.01 -10.59
CA GLU A 114 13.68 5.98 -9.97
C GLU A 114 14.29 5.48 -8.65
N ILE A 115 13.58 4.62 -7.91
CA ILE A 115 14.10 3.95 -6.72
C ILE A 115 14.87 2.65 -7.04
N GLY A 116 15.16 2.39 -8.32
CA GLY A 116 16.00 1.30 -8.78
C GLY A 116 15.30 -0.06 -8.90
N LYS A 117 13.96 -0.10 -8.93
CA LYS A 117 13.24 -1.34 -9.19
C LYS A 117 13.38 -1.78 -10.65
N ASP A 118 13.43 -3.09 -10.85
CA ASP A 118 13.53 -3.67 -12.19
C ASP A 118 12.25 -3.42 -13.00
N ALA A 119 12.41 -3.18 -14.30
CA ALA A 119 11.29 -2.88 -15.18
C ALA A 119 10.26 -4.01 -15.28
N VAL A 120 10.72 -5.27 -15.25
CA VAL A 120 9.85 -6.44 -15.30
C VAL A 120 9.14 -6.62 -13.95
N GLU A 121 9.84 -6.41 -12.83
CA GLU A 121 9.24 -6.37 -11.48
C GLU A 121 8.12 -5.32 -11.41
N ILE A 122 8.39 -4.09 -11.89
CA ILE A 122 7.42 -2.99 -11.94
C ILE A 122 6.21 -3.36 -12.80
N ALA A 123 6.43 -3.86 -14.02
CA ALA A 123 5.35 -4.20 -14.94
C ALA A 123 4.47 -5.32 -14.38
N ASN A 124 5.07 -6.37 -13.81
CA ASN A 124 4.34 -7.47 -13.20
C ASN A 124 3.52 -7.00 -11.99
N ALA A 125 4.10 -6.16 -11.13
CA ALA A 125 3.39 -5.60 -9.99
C ALA A 125 2.24 -4.69 -10.42
N MET A 126 2.42 -3.91 -11.50
CA MET A 126 1.39 -3.02 -12.03
C MET A 126 0.22 -3.79 -12.68
N MET A 127 0.53 -4.88 -13.38
CA MET A 127 -0.47 -5.82 -13.89
C MET A 127 -1.21 -6.53 -12.76
N ALA A 128 -0.50 -6.98 -11.72
CA ALA A 128 -1.10 -7.57 -10.52
C ALA A 128 -1.98 -6.58 -9.74
N ALA A 129 -1.67 -5.29 -9.81
CA ALA A 129 -2.50 -4.22 -9.27
C ALA A 129 -3.80 -3.97 -10.06
N GLY A 130 -3.95 -4.58 -11.24
CA GLY A 130 -5.14 -4.48 -12.09
C GLY A 130 -5.05 -3.41 -13.18
N SER A 131 -3.84 -2.96 -13.55
CA SER A 131 -3.69 -2.03 -14.68
C SER A 131 -3.89 -2.69 -16.03
N GLU A 132 -4.28 -1.89 -17.01
CA GLU A 132 -4.44 -2.32 -18.40
C GLU A 132 -3.08 -2.62 -19.06
N LEU A 133 -2.98 -3.77 -19.74
CA LEU A 133 -1.74 -4.21 -20.39
C LEU A 133 -1.20 -3.17 -21.37
N GLN A 134 -2.08 -2.54 -22.16
CA GLN A 134 -1.65 -1.53 -23.13
C GLN A 134 -1.04 -0.31 -22.43
N GLN A 135 -1.64 0.17 -21.33
CA GLN A 135 -1.09 1.29 -20.57
C GLN A 135 0.28 0.96 -19.97
N VAL A 136 0.47 -0.28 -19.49
CA VAL A 136 1.77 -0.75 -18.97
C VAL A 136 2.81 -0.75 -20.09
N ARG A 137 2.48 -1.28 -21.29
CA ARG A 137 3.38 -1.28 -22.45
C ARG A 137 3.75 0.13 -22.91
N ASP A 138 2.77 1.01 -23.06
CA ASP A 138 2.98 2.40 -23.46
C ASP A 138 3.88 3.12 -22.45
N CYS A 139 3.69 2.84 -21.15
CA CYS A 139 4.56 3.42 -20.14
C CYS A 139 5.99 2.85 -20.18
N LEU A 140 6.16 1.54 -20.32
CA LEU A 140 7.48 0.91 -20.48
C LEU A 140 8.22 1.49 -21.68
N ALA A 141 7.51 1.68 -22.81
CA ALA A 141 8.05 2.31 -24.01
C ALA A 141 8.48 3.76 -23.73
N SER A 142 7.65 4.54 -23.03
CA SER A 142 7.98 5.92 -22.64
C SER A 142 9.20 6.01 -21.71
N MET A 143 9.50 4.94 -20.97
CA MET A 143 10.66 4.83 -20.10
C MET A 143 11.92 4.34 -20.83
N GLY A 144 11.85 4.15 -22.15
CA GLY A 144 12.97 3.74 -23.00
C GLY A 144 13.34 2.26 -22.88
N LEU A 145 12.41 1.39 -22.45
CA LEU A 145 12.68 -0.04 -22.37
C LEU A 145 12.57 -0.68 -23.75
N PRO A 146 13.65 -1.35 -24.23
CA PRO A 146 13.57 -2.13 -25.45
C PRO A 146 12.55 -3.25 -25.28
N ASN A 147 11.82 -3.58 -26.35
CA ASN A 147 10.83 -4.67 -26.38
C ASN A 147 9.60 -4.46 -25.47
N ALA A 148 9.34 -3.24 -25.00
CA ALA A 148 8.14 -2.90 -24.24
C ALA A 148 6.83 -3.34 -24.93
N GLU A 149 6.75 -3.18 -26.25
CA GLU A 149 5.66 -3.62 -27.13
C GLU A 149 5.34 -5.12 -26.97
N THR A 150 6.37 -5.93 -26.73
CA THR A 150 6.29 -7.40 -26.66
C THR A 150 6.13 -7.90 -25.23
N TYR A 151 6.07 -7.02 -24.24
CA TYR A 151 5.87 -7.40 -22.85
C TYR A 151 4.57 -8.22 -22.72
N ALA A 152 4.70 -9.43 -22.18
CA ALA A 152 3.60 -10.32 -21.88
C ALA A 152 3.62 -10.62 -20.38
N TYR A 153 2.52 -10.28 -19.70
CA TYR A 153 2.35 -10.61 -18.29
C TYR A 153 2.19 -12.12 -18.14
N THR A 154 3.08 -12.73 -17.35
CA THR A 154 2.90 -14.10 -16.88
C THR A 154 2.37 -13.99 -15.45
N PRO A 155 1.09 -14.34 -15.19
CA PRO A 155 0.55 -14.31 -13.84
C PRO A 155 1.43 -15.16 -12.91
N PRO A 156 1.63 -14.74 -11.64
CA PRO A 156 2.19 -15.62 -10.63
C PRO A 156 1.40 -16.93 -10.65
N GLY A 157 2.10 -18.04 -10.88
CA GLY A 157 1.46 -19.35 -10.82
C GLY A 157 0.76 -19.51 -9.47
N PRO A 158 -0.36 -20.26 -9.41
CA PRO A 158 -0.94 -20.62 -8.12
C PRO A 158 0.18 -21.19 -7.24
N PRO A 159 0.22 -20.87 -5.93
CA PRO A 159 1.20 -21.46 -5.04
C PRO A 159 1.20 -22.96 -5.29
N PRO A 160 2.37 -23.62 -5.39
CA PRO A 160 2.45 -25.04 -5.70
C PRO A 160 1.46 -25.73 -4.77
N GLY A 161 0.35 -26.16 -5.37
CA GLY A 161 -0.75 -26.69 -4.61
C GLY A 161 -0.17 -27.78 -3.74
N ALA A 162 -0.51 -27.75 -2.44
CA ALA A 162 -0.34 -28.91 -1.60
C ALA A 162 -0.65 -30.16 -2.45
N PRO A 163 0.24 -31.17 -2.48
CA PRO A 163 0.14 -32.30 -3.39
C PRO A 163 -1.30 -32.75 -3.36
N PHE A 164 -1.96 -32.73 -4.52
CA PHE A 164 -3.35 -33.13 -4.69
C PHE A 164 -3.62 -34.25 -3.71
N GLY A 165 -4.35 -33.89 -2.64
CA GLY A 165 -4.70 -34.82 -1.60
C GLY A 165 -5.32 -35.99 -2.32
N VAL A 166 -4.73 -37.16 -2.08
CA VAL A 166 -5.27 -38.46 -2.46
C VAL A 166 -6.63 -38.55 -1.74
N GLY A 167 -7.65 -37.93 -2.31
CA GLY A 167 -9.02 -38.13 -1.91
C GLY A 167 -9.36 -39.59 -2.20
N PRO A 168 -10.15 -40.25 -1.34
CA PRO A 168 -10.50 -41.65 -1.56
C PRO A 168 -11.10 -41.79 -2.96
N THR A 169 -10.47 -42.65 -3.76
CA THR A 169 -10.94 -43.05 -5.08
C THR A 169 -12.37 -43.59 -4.90
N PHE A 170 -13.37 -42.82 -5.34
CA PHE A 170 -14.70 -43.37 -5.57
C PHE A 170 -14.63 -44.18 -6.87
N PRO A 171 -14.87 -45.50 -6.83
CA PRO A 171 -14.93 -46.30 -8.03
C PRO A 171 -16.29 -46.10 -8.68
N GLY A 172 -16.37 -45.21 -9.67
CA GLY A 172 -17.52 -45.11 -10.56
C GLY A 172 -17.87 -43.70 -10.98
N GLY A 173 -17.69 -43.40 -12.27
CA GLY A 173 -18.25 -42.20 -12.90
C GLY A 173 -17.26 -41.55 -13.86
N GLY A 174 -17.36 -41.90 -15.14
CA GLY A 174 -16.55 -41.30 -16.21
C GLY A 174 -16.98 -39.89 -16.61
N GLY A 175 -16.19 -39.33 -17.53
CA GLY A 175 -16.37 -38.02 -18.17
C GLY A 175 -15.21 -37.10 -17.79
N GLY A 176 -14.35 -36.60 -18.66
CA GLY A 176 -14.47 -36.36 -20.10
C GLY A 176 -14.25 -34.87 -20.37
N GLY A 177 -13.30 -34.55 -21.25
CA GLY A 177 -13.03 -33.19 -21.78
C GLY A 177 -12.08 -32.40 -20.90
N GLY A 178 -10.93 -31.91 -21.37
CA GLY A 178 -10.64 -31.22 -22.63
C GLY A 178 -10.02 -29.88 -22.20
N GLY A 179 -8.73 -29.64 -22.36
CA GLY A 179 -8.13 -29.43 -23.68
C GLY A 179 -8.66 -28.12 -24.26
N GLY A 180 -8.19 -26.98 -23.73
CA GLY A 180 -8.65 -25.65 -24.16
C GLY A 180 -7.52 -24.63 -24.08
N GLY A 181 -6.63 -24.66 -25.08
CA GLY A 181 -5.75 -23.53 -25.36
C GLY A 181 -6.58 -22.35 -25.82
N VAL A 182 -6.41 -21.21 -25.15
CA VAL A 182 -7.03 -19.95 -25.57
C VAL A 182 -6.16 -19.29 -26.64
N ALA A 183 -6.71 -19.23 -27.85
CA ALA A 183 -6.19 -18.48 -28.97
C ALA A 183 -6.44 -16.98 -28.78
N SER A 184 -5.47 -16.16 -29.17
CA SER A 184 -5.57 -14.70 -29.27
C SER A 184 -6.62 -14.30 -30.32
N PRO A 185 -7.44 -13.26 -30.09
CA PRO A 185 -8.10 -12.55 -31.16
C PRO A 185 -7.18 -11.46 -31.73
N SER A 186 -6.99 -11.49 -33.04
CA SER A 186 -6.48 -10.37 -33.82
C SER A 186 -7.64 -9.42 -34.12
N PHE A 187 -7.48 -8.14 -33.79
CA PHE A 187 -8.19 -7.02 -34.42
C PHE A 187 -7.19 -5.90 -34.66
#